data_AF-A0A9E4LM38-F1
#
_entry.id   AF-A0A9E4LM38-F1
#
_cell.length_a   1.000
_cell.length_b   1.000
_cell.length_c   1.000
_cell.angle_alpha   90.00
_cell.angle_beta   90.00
_cell.angle_gamma   90.00
#
_symmetry.space_group_name_H-M   'P 1'
#
loop_
_entity.id
_entity.type
_entity.pdbx_description
1 polymer ?
#
loop_
_entity_poly.entity_id
_entity_poly.type
_entity_poly.pdbx_seq_one_letter_code
_entity_poly.pdbx_strand_id
1 'polypeptide(L)'
;MLHDPAYRQRYEIDLRREFPRVYFQDDFPWWPGMGRDLLDLHLGFETAEPWPLERQDAGANNHSPPSPPPGTAGGNVRATHASPPRTILRADKERNRITLDDRTTLSGIPPEAWQYQLGSCSALEWVLDQYKERKPRDPTIGERFNTYRFADHKGRVIDLLTRVTTVSVQTVRIVDELHARTSIDTTT
;
A
#
# COMPACT_ATOMS: atom_id res chain seq x y z
N MET A 1 4.82 -7.59 -22.00
CA MET A 1 6.29 -7.59 -22.20
C MET A 1 7.02 -6.86 -21.10
N LEU A 2 6.72 -5.58 -20.84
CA LEU A 2 7.48 -4.81 -19.84
C LEU A 2 7.36 -5.37 -18.41
N HIS A 3 6.36 -6.21 -18.13
CA HIS A 3 6.20 -6.91 -16.85
C HIS A 3 6.88 -8.28 -16.77
N ASP A 4 7.44 -8.79 -17.87
CA ASP A 4 8.09 -10.11 -17.91
C ASP A 4 9.46 -10.08 -17.22
N PRO A 5 9.69 -10.96 -16.21
CA PRO A 5 10.98 -11.09 -15.56
C PRO A 5 12.12 -11.44 -16.53
N ALA A 6 11.89 -12.29 -17.52
CA ALA A 6 12.91 -12.72 -18.47
C ALA A 6 13.37 -11.55 -19.35
N TYR A 7 12.43 -10.77 -19.89
CA TYR A 7 12.71 -9.52 -20.59
C TYR A 7 13.50 -8.52 -19.73
N ARG A 8 13.05 -8.27 -18.48
CA ARG A 8 13.72 -7.32 -17.58
C ARG A 8 15.14 -7.75 -17.22
N GLN A 9 15.37 -9.04 -17.01
CA GLN A 9 16.70 -9.58 -16.72
C GLN A 9 17.62 -9.49 -17.94
N ARG A 10 17.14 -9.92 -19.11
CA ARG A 10 17.92 -9.91 -20.35
C ARG A 10 18.40 -8.52 -20.76
N TYR A 11 17.55 -7.50 -20.54
CA TYR A 11 17.82 -6.12 -20.95
C TYR A 11 18.08 -5.17 -19.76
N GLU A 12 18.47 -5.68 -18.59
CA GLU A 12 18.64 -4.89 -17.36
C GLU A 12 19.52 -3.64 -17.56
N ILE A 13 20.66 -3.81 -18.23
CA ILE A 13 21.64 -2.73 -18.47
C ILE A 13 21.03 -1.67 -19.39
N ASP A 14 20.33 -2.08 -20.44
CA ASP A 14 19.73 -1.17 -21.42
C ASP A 14 18.56 -0.41 -20.81
N LEU A 15 17.69 -1.09 -20.04
CA LEU A 15 16.54 -0.49 -19.36
C LEU A 15 16.94 0.58 -18.32
N ARG A 16 18.19 0.55 -17.83
CA ARG A 16 18.73 1.58 -16.93
C ARG A 16 19.24 2.81 -17.66
N ARG A 17 19.58 2.70 -18.95
CA ARG A 17 20.32 3.74 -19.70
C ARG A 17 19.53 4.35 -20.84
N GLU A 18 18.62 3.59 -21.44
CA GLU A 18 17.86 3.96 -22.63
C GLU A 18 16.37 3.62 -22.48
N PHE A 19 15.55 4.14 -23.38
CA PHE A 19 14.14 3.78 -23.42
C PHE A 19 13.95 2.30 -23.79
N PRO A 20 12.96 1.61 -23.19
CA PRO A 20 12.69 0.21 -23.49
C PRO A 20 12.40 -0.03 -24.98
N ARG A 21 13.05 -1.03 -25.57
CA ARG A 21 12.82 -1.45 -26.96
C ARG A 21 12.05 -2.75 -26.99
N VAL A 22 10.96 -2.77 -27.75
CA VAL A 22 10.05 -3.91 -27.87
C VAL A 22 10.25 -4.49 -29.26
N TYR A 23 10.77 -5.72 -29.32
CA TYR A 23 10.88 -6.49 -30.56
C TYR A 23 9.63 -7.34 -30.75
N PHE A 24 9.18 -7.50 -31.99
CA PHE A 24 8.13 -8.46 -32.30
C PHE A 24 8.67 -9.88 -32.03
N GLN A 25 7.89 -10.64 -31.27
CA GLN A 25 8.12 -12.06 -30.99
C GLN A 25 7.00 -12.84 -31.68
N ASP A 26 7.29 -14.03 -32.20
CA ASP A 26 6.28 -14.85 -32.89
C ASP A 26 5.19 -15.34 -31.91
N ASP A 27 5.51 -15.46 -30.61
CA ASP A 27 4.61 -15.86 -29.52
C ASP A 27 3.75 -14.71 -28.97
N PHE A 28 3.37 -13.74 -29.80
CA PHE A 28 2.57 -12.58 -29.40
C PHE A 28 1.11 -12.81 -28.92
N PRO A 29 0.39 -13.94 -29.16
CA PRO A 29 -1.07 -13.97 -28.98
C PRO A 29 -1.59 -13.73 -27.55
N TRP A 30 -0.81 -14.09 -26.53
CA TRP A 30 -1.27 -14.08 -25.13
C TRP A 30 -0.82 -12.84 -24.33
N TRP A 31 0.14 -12.08 -24.84
CA TRP A 31 0.63 -10.84 -24.23
C TRP A 31 -0.43 -9.73 -24.12
N PRO A 32 -1.31 -9.51 -25.11
CA PRO A 32 -2.36 -8.49 -25.01
C PRO A 32 -3.36 -8.77 -23.89
N GLY A 33 -3.71 -10.05 -23.66
CA GLY A 33 -4.64 -10.45 -22.60
C GLY A 33 -4.10 -10.11 -21.21
N MET A 34 -2.89 -10.58 -20.89
CA MET A 34 -2.24 -10.24 -19.62
C MET A 34 -1.97 -8.75 -19.47
N GLY A 35 -1.61 -8.07 -20.57
CA GLY A 35 -1.47 -6.61 -20.58
C GLY A 35 -2.76 -5.89 -20.24
N ARG A 36 -3.90 -6.39 -20.75
CA ARG A 36 -5.23 -5.88 -20.43
C ARG A 36 -5.59 -6.12 -18.97
N ASP A 37 -5.35 -7.32 -18.45
CA ASP A 37 -5.63 -7.66 -17.05
C ASP A 37 -4.82 -6.78 -16.08
N LEU A 38 -3.53 -6.58 -16.37
CA LEU A 38 -2.69 -5.66 -15.60
C LEU A 38 -3.19 -4.22 -15.72
N LEU A 39 -3.58 -3.76 -16.90
CA LEU A 39 -4.10 -2.40 -17.09
C LEU A 39 -5.39 -2.19 -16.28
N ASP A 40 -6.35 -3.10 -16.39
CA ASP A 40 -7.64 -3.01 -15.69
C ASP A 40 -7.44 -3.03 -14.17
N LEU A 41 -6.52 -3.88 -13.68
CA LEU A 41 -6.17 -3.94 -12.26
C LEU A 41 -5.55 -2.63 -11.75
N HIS A 42 -4.59 -2.05 -12.47
CA HIS A 42 -3.88 -0.83 -12.03
C HIS A 42 -4.71 0.43 -12.22
N LEU A 43 -5.64 0.48 -13.18
CA LEU A 43 -6.60 1.58 -13.29
C LEU A 43 -7.67 1.50 -12.20
N GLY A 44 -8.08 0.28 -11.83
CA GLY A 44 -9.10 0.00 -10.82
C GLY A 44 -8.58 -0.08 -9.39
N PHE A 45 -7.35 0.36 -9.09
CA PHE A 45 -6.71 0.10 -7.80
C PHE A 45 -7.46 0.68 -6.59
N GLU A 46 -8.12 1.83 -6.75
CA GLU A 46 -8.92 2.45 -5.68
C GLU A 46 -10.27 1.76 -5.47
N THR A 47 -10.73 0.96 -6.44
CA THR A 47 -12.01 0.27 -6.41
C THR A 47 -11.88 -1.24 -6.26
N ALA A 48 -10.66 -1.77 -6.22
CA ALA A 48 -10.40 -3.19 -6.04
C ALA A 48 -11.05 -3.72 -4.74
N GLU A 49 -11.38 -5.01 -4.73
CA GLU A 49 -11.88 -5.70 -3.54
C GLU A 49 -10.85 -5.59 -2.39
N PRO A 50 -11.23 -5.09 -1.21
CA PRO A 50 -10.30 -4.93 -0.09
C PRO A 50 -9.73 -6.28 0.38
N TRP A 51 -8.41 -6.34 0.56
CA TRP A 51 -7.80 -7.48 1.24
C TRP A 51 -8.18 -7.49 2.72
N PRO A 52 -8.53 -8.65 3.33
CA PRO A 52 -8.95 -8.73 4.72
C PRO A 52 -7.78 -8.60 5.69
N LEU A 53 -7.20 -7.40 5.80
CA LEU A 53 -6.15 -7.09 6.77
C LEU A 53 -6.71 -6.99 8.18
N GLU A 54 -5.94 -7.46 9.15
CA GLU A 54 -6.28 -7.37 10.56
C GLU A 54 -5.87 -6.00 11.10
N ARG A 55 -6.85 -5.20 11.57
CA ARG A 55 -6.58 -3.91 12.21
C ARG A 55 -6.54 -4.05 13.72
N GLN A 56 -5.45 -3.59 14.33
CA GLN A 56 -5.26 -3.50 15.77
C GLN A 56 -5.22 -2.02 16.18
N ASP A 57 -6.13 -1.63 17.06
CA ASP A 57 -6.20 -0.27 17.63
C ASP A 57 -5.90 -0.32 19.15
N ALA A 58 -4.78 0.27 19.57
CA ALA A 58 -4.43 0.42 20.98
C ALA A 58 -5.43 1.38 21.66
N GLY A 59 -6.16 0.85 22.66
CA GLY A 59 -7.21 1.58 23.38
C GLY A 59 -8.64 1.10 23.09
N ALA A 60 -8.83 0.17 22.14
CA ALA A 60 -10.12 -0.50 21.88
C ALA A 60 -10.33 -1.77 22.72
N ASN A 61 -9.63 -1.91 23.86
CA ASN A 61 -9.95 -2.94 24.83
C ASN A 61 -11.27 -2.54 25.50
N ASN A 62 -12.35 -3.21 25.10
CA ASN A 62 -13.68 -3.12 25.68
C ASN A 62 -13.66 -3.45 27.18
N HIS A 63 -13.29 -2.47 28.00
CA HIS A 63 -13.79 -2.33 29.36
C HIS A 63 -14.38 -0.93 29.44
N SER A 64 -15.58 -0.74 28.89
CA SER A 64 -16.46 0.25 29.48
C SER A 64 -16.64 -0.16 30.94
N PRO A 65 -16.25 0.68 31.93
CA PRO A 65 -16.71 0.46 33.28
C PRO A 65 -18.25 0.43 33.24
N PRO A 66 -18.93 -0.44 34.01
CA PRO A 66 -20.39 -0.42 34.05
C PRO A 66 -20.85 1.01 34.36
N SER A 67 -21.80 1.51 33.58
CA SER A 67 -22.38 2.84 33.76
C SER A 67 -22.69 3.06 35.24
N PRO A 68 -22.26 4.18 35.86
CA PRO A 68 -22.60 4.44 37.25
C PRO A 68 -24.12 4.55 37.40
N PRO A 69 -24.69 4.11 38.54
CA PRO A 69 -26.13 4.17 38.78
C PRO A 69 -26.65 5.62 38.65
N PRO A 70 -27.89 5.81 38.19
CA PRO A 70 -28.46 7.13 38.00
C PRO A 70 -28.68 7.78 39.37
N GLY A 71 -27.84 8.76 39.73
CA GLY A 71 -27.99 9.47 41.00
C GLY A 71 -26.87 10.42 41.42
N THR A 72 -25.65 10.31 40.88
CA THR A 72 -24.55 11.19 41.34
C THR A 72 -24.38 12.39 40.42
N ALA A 73 -25.17 13.43 40.67
CA ALA A 73 -24.90 14.77 40.18
C ALA A 73 -23.72 15.37 40.95
N GLY A 74 -22.65 15.77 40.24
CA GLY A 74 -21.55 16.53 40.83
C GLY A 74 -20.17 15.97 40.49
N GLY A 75 -19.73 16.16 39.25
CA GLY A 75 -18.35 15.89 38.87
C GLY A 75 -18.09 16.40 37.47
N ASN A 76 -17.30 17.47 37.34
CA ASN A 76 -16.77 17.94 36.06
C ASN A 76 -16.06 16.77 35.37
N VAL A 77 -16.70 16.19 34.36
CA VAL A 77 -16.06 15.24 33.45
C VAL A 77 -15.09 16.06 32.62
N ARG A 78 -13.91 16.29 33.16
CA ARG A 78 -12.80 16.89 32.45
C ARG A 78 -12.48 15.90 31.35
N ALA A 79 -12.98 16.15 30.14
CA ALA A 79 -12.54 15.45 28.95
C ALA A 79 -11.02 15.57 28.94
N THR A 80 -10.34 14.48 29.32
CA THR A 80 -8.90 14.39 29.17
C THR A 80 -8.69 14.45 27.67
N HIS A 81 -8.31 15.61 27.15
CA HIS A 81 -7.92 15.77 25.76
C HIS A 81 -6.76 14.79 25.53
N ALA A 82 -7.08 13.57 25.09
CA ALA A 82 -6.10 12.60 24.70
C ALA A 82 -5.27 13.27 23.60
N SER A 83 -3.95 13.34 23.79
CA SER A 83 -3.06 13.92 22.79
C SER A 83 -3.33 13.28 21.42
N PRO A 84 -3.26 14.06 20.33
CA PRO A 84 -3.45 13.52 18.99
C PRO A 84 -2.45 12.38 18.75
N PRO A 85 -2.87 11.29 18.09
CA PRO A 85 -2.01 10.15 17.85
C PRO A 85 -0.78 10.57 17.04
N ARG A 86 0.38 10.02 17.38
CA ARG A 86 1.62 10.31 16.66
C ARG A 86 1.70 9.49 15.38
N THR A 87 1.66 10.16 14.23
CA THR A 87 1.86 9.55 12.91
C THR A 87 3.22 8.87 12.78
N ILE A 88 3.25 7.63 12.30
CA ILE A 88 4.47 6.80 12.10
C ILE A 88 4.66 6.39 10.63
N LEU A 89 3.61 5.87 9.98
CA LEU A 89 3.61 5.42 8.57
C LEU A 89 4.83 4.56 8.18
N ARG A 90 4.93 3.38 8.79
CA ARG A 90 6.07 2.46 8.61
C ARG A 90 5.62 1.06 8.22
N ALA A 91 6.27 0.51 7.19
CA ALA A 91 6.17 -0.90 6.84
C ALA A 91 7.22 -1.74 7.60
N ASP A 92 6.81 -2.92 8.07
CA ASP A 92 7.64 -3.99 8.62
C ASP A 92 7.37 -5.24 7.77
N LYS A 93 8.24 -5.46 6.77
CA LYS A 93 8.11 -6.57 5.81
C LYS A 93 8.36 -7.92 6.45
N GLU A 94 9.25 -7.99 7.45
CA GLU A 94 9.57 -9.23 8.15
C GLU A 94 8.37 -9.73 8.97
N ARG A 95 7.61 -8.80 9.56
CA ARG A 95 6.40 -9.11 10.34
C ARG A 95 5.11 -8.95 9.57
N ASN A 96 5.18 -8.66 8.27
CA ASN A 96 4.01 -8.49 7.40
C ASN A 96 2.99 -7.50 7.98
N ARG A 97 3.49 -6.33 8.39
CA ARG A 97 2.73 -5.36 9.18
C ARG A 97 3.01 -3.93 8.77
N ILE A 98 2.00 -3.06 8.89
CA ILE A 98 2.10 -1.62 8.64
C ILE A 98 1.62 -0.88 9.89
N THR A 99 2.50 -0.06 10.48
CA THR A 99 2.15 0.82 11.59
C THR A 99 1.83 2.22 11.05
N LEU A 100 0.59 2.67 11.25
CA LEU A 100 0.14 3.97 10.75
C LEU A 100 0.43 5.09 11.74
N ASP A 101 0.14 4.84 13.01
CA ASP A 101 0.42 5.72 14.14
C ASP A 101 0.68 4.90 15.41
N ASP A 102 0.86 5.57 16.54
CA ASP A 102 1.07 4.97 17.85
C ASP A 102 -0.10 4.13 18.37
N ARG A 103 -1.26 4.16 17.70
CA ARG A 103 -2.46 3.43 18.09
C ARG A 103 -2.86 2.38 17.07
N THR A 104 -2.67 2.60 15.78
CA THR A 104 -3.22 1.75 14.73
C THR A 104 -2.14 1.05 13.94
N THR A 105 -2.30 -0.27 13.85
CA THR A 105 -1.43 -1.16 13.10
C THR A 105 -2.27 -2.13 12.27
N LEU A 106 -1.86 -2.36 11.02
CA LEU A 106 -2.45 -3.35 10.11
C LEU A 106 -1.52 -4.56 10.00
N SER A 107 -2.02 -5.75 10.28
CA SER A 107 -1.31 -7.04 10.13
C SER A 107 -1.98 -7.95 9.10
N GLY A 108 -1.30 -9.05 8.75
CA GLY A 108 -1.81 -10.02 7.79
C GLY A 108 -1.57 -9.63 6.33
N ILE A 109 -0.61 -8.74 6.05
CA ILE A 109 -0.19 -8.46 4.68
C ILE A 109 0.48 -9.72 4.11
N PRO A 110 0.01 -10.28 2.98
CA PRO A 110 0.67 -11.43 2.36
C PRO A 110 2.12 -11.08 1.94
N PRO A 111 3.11 -11.96 2.14
CA PRO A 111 4.49 -11.73 1.72
C PRO A 111 4.61 -11.33 0.24
N GLU A 112 3.76 -11.88 -0.61
CA GLU A 112 3.67 -11.63 -2.05
C GLU A 112 3.35 -10.17 -2.35
N ALA A 113 2.55 -9.51 -1.50
CA ALA A 113 2.19 -8.11 -1.70
C ALA A 113 3.41 -7.17 -1.69
N TRP A 114 4.51 -7.56 -1.01
CA TRP A 114 5.75 -6.81 -0.97
C TRP A 114 6.63 -7.02 -2.21
N GLN A 115 6.38 -8.07 -2.98
CA GLN A 115 7.16 -8.40 -4.18
C GLN A 115 6.81 -7.48 -5.36
N TYR A 116 5.59 -6.92 -5.37
CA TYR A 116 5.22 -5.92 -6.36
C TYR A 116 5.93 -4.59 -6.08
N GLN A 117 6.97 -4.33 -6.88
CA GLN A 117 7.85 -3.15 -6.78
C GLN A 117 7.50 -2.07 -7.81
N LEU A 118 7.42 -0.83 -7.35
CA LEU A 118 7.38 0.40 -8.14
C LEU A 118 8.72 1.13 -7.96
N GLY A 119 9.63 0.95 -8.91
CA GLY A 119 11.01 1.41 -8.75
C GLY A 119 11.72 0.63 -7.65
N SER A 120 12.15 1.32 -6.59
CA SER A 120 12.89 0.72 -5.47
C SER A 120 12.03 0.44 -4.22
N CYS A 121 10.72 0.66 -4.30
CA CYS A 121 9.80 0.47 -3.17
C CYS A 121 8.58 -0.36 -3.57
N SER A 122 7.99 -1.06 -2.61
CA SER A 122 6.71 -1.75 -2.84
C SER A 122 5.57 -0.75 -3.03
N ALA A 123 4.49 -1.15 -3.70
CA ALA A 123 3.31 -0.30 -3.85
C ALA A 123 2.73 0.15 -2.49
N LEU A 124 2.78 -0.72 -1.47
CA LEU A 124 2.35 -0.38 -0.10
C LEU A 124 3.24 0.70 0.54
N GLU A 125 4.56 0.59 0.40
CA GLU A 125 5.49 1.63 0.87
C GLU A 125 5.29 2.95 0.13
N TRP A 126 5.00 2.88 -1.17
CA TRP A 126 4.71 4.06 -1.98
C TRP A 126 3.49 4.81 -1.45
N VAL A 127 2.40 4.09 -1.13
CA VAL A 127 1.22 4.67 -0.46
C VAL A 127 1.63 5.36 0.84
N LEU A 128 2.39 4.69 1.70
CA LEU A 128 2.84 5.31 2.96
C LEU A 128 3.65 6.59 2.73
N ASP A 129 4.53 6.62 1.72
CA ASP A 129 5.35 7.79 1.43
C ASP A 129 4.54 9.00 0.95
N GLN A 130 3.49 8.78 0.15
CA GLN A 130 2.61 9.85 -0.33
C GLN A 130 1.83 10.53 0.80
N TYR A 131 1.44 9.78 1.83
CA TYR A 131 0.63 10.30 2.93
C TYR A 131 1.46 10.83 4.12
N LYS A 132 2.79 10.88 4.01
CA LYS A 132 3.65 11.50 5.03
C LYS A 132 3.43 13.00 5.11
N GLU A 133 3.31 13.51 6.33
CA GLU A 133 3.29 14.95 6.59
C GLU A 133 4.66 15.56 6.26
N ARG A 134 4.67 16.52 5.32
CA ARG A 134 5.89 17.23 4.91
C ARG A 134 5.74 18.71 5.25
N LYS A 135 6.77 19.27 5.87
CA LYS A 135 6.84 20.72 6.08
C LYS A 135 7.43 21.38 4.83
N PRO A 136 6.74 22.38 4.24
CA PRO A 136 7.35 23.22 3.20
C PRO A 136 8.68 23.81 3.69
N ARG A 137 9.68 23.85 2.81
CA ARG A 137 11.00 24.42 3.16
C ARG A 137 10.94 25.94 3.32
N ASP A 138 10.10 26.59 2.52
CA ASP A 138 9.88 28.03 2.60
C ASP A 138 9.05 28.36 3.86
N PRO A 139 9.56 29.19 4.78
CA PRO A 139 8.85 29.55 6.01
C PRO A 139 7.50 30.24 5.75
N THR A 140 7.42 31.09 4.73
CA THR A 140 6.20 31.83 4.35
C THR A 140 5.11 30.87 3.89
N ILE A 141 5.51 29.83 3.14
CA ILE A 141 4.60 28.76 2.71
C ILE A 141 4.25 27.85 3.89
N GLY A 142 5.23 27.54 4.74
CA GLY A 142 5.05 26.69 5.91
C GLY A 142 4.04 27.23 6.92
N GLU A 143 4.04 28.54 7.17
CA GLU A 143 3.10 29.19 8.09
C GLU A 143 1.67 29.23 7.55
N ARG A 144 1.50 29.41 6.24
CA ARG A 144 0.18 29.64 5.63
C ARG A 144 -0.46 28.40 5.01
N PHE A 145 0.33 27.42 4.58
CA PHE A 145 -0.14 26.32 3.74
C PHE A 145 0.21 24.92 4.28
N ASN A 146 0.73 24.79 5.50
CA ASN A 146 0.97 23.50 6.15
C ASN A 146 -0.30 22.94 6.84
N THR A 147 -1.36 22.74 6.06
CA THR A 147 -2.69 22.32 6.54
C THR A 147 -2.88 20.81 6.56
N TYR A 148 -2.07 20.04 5.82
CA TYR A 148 -2.21 18.60 5.73
C TYR A 148 -1.95 17.91 7.08
N ARG A 149 -2.88 17.05 7.51
CA ARG A 149 -2.74 16.19 8.69
C ARG A 149 -3.12 14.77 8.34
N PHE A 150 -2.27 13.81 8.65
CA PHE A 150 -2.52 12.41 8.36
C PHE A 150 -3.77 11.88 9.08
N ALA A 151 -4.04 12.37 10.29
CA ALA A 151 -5.20 11.98 11.07
C ALA A 151 -6.53 12.13 10.30
N ASP A 152 -6.65 13.17 9.47
CA ASP A 152 -7.87 13.45 8.69
C ASP A 152 -8.04 12.48 7.50
N HIS A 153 -6.94 11.84 7.07
CA HIS A 153 -6.90 10.93 5.93
C HIS A 153 -6.72 9.46 6.33
N LYS A 154 -6.49 9.17 7.62
CA LYS A 154 -6.16 7.84 8.13
C LYS A 154 -7.12 6.74 7.66
N GLY A 155 -8.43 6.99 7.73
CA GLY A 155 -9.44 6.03 7.27
C GLY A 155 -9.31 5.69 5.78
N ARG A 156 -9.09 6.72 4.95
CA ARG A 156 -8.86 6.54 3.50
C ARG A 156 -7.57 5.79 3.22
N VAL A 157 -6.50 6.06 3.98
CA VAL A 157 -5.22 5.36 3.80
C VAL A 157 -5.34 3.88 4.19
N ILE A 158 -6.08 3.55 5.26
CA ILE A 158 -6.36 2.16 5.62
C ILE A 158 -7.10 1.45 4.49
N ASP A 159 -8.18 2.05 3.97
CA ASP A 159 -8.94 1.48 2.85
C ASP A 159 -8.09 1.35 1.58
N LEU A 160 -7.26 2.34 1.29
CA LEU A 160 -6.36 2.27 0.14
C LEU A 160 -5.33 1.14 0.31
N LEU A 161 -4.77 0.96 1.50
CA LEU A 161 -3.79 -0.09 1.78
C LEU A 161 -4.39 -1.49 1.61
N THR A 162 -5.62 -1.73 2.09
CA THR A 162 -6.28 -3.04 1.90
C THR A 162 -6.48 -3.36 0.42
N ARG A 163 -6.88 -2.37 -0.40
CA ARG A 163 -7.07 -2.55 -1.84
C ARG A 163 -5.76 -2.70 -2.59
N VAL A 164 -4.75 -1.88 -2.26
CA VAL A 164 -3.41 -1.99 -2.85
C VAL A 164 -2.76 -3.32 -2.48
N THR A 165 -3.03 -3.88 -1.30
CA THR A 165 -2.61 -5.26 -0.99
C THR A 165 -3.19 -6.26 -1.99
N THR A 166 -4.49 -6.21 -2.28
CA THR A 166 -5.11 -7.06 -3.30
C THR A 166 -4.44 -6.86 -4.66
N VAL A 167 -4.30 -5.60 -5.10
CA VAL A 167 -3.67 -5.26 -6.38
C VAL A 167 -2.25 -5.81 -6.47
N SER A 168 -1.43 -5.63 -5.44
CA SER A 168 -0.07 -6.15 -5.42
C SER A 168 -0.03 -7.67 -5.57
N VAL A 169 -0.86 -8.40 -4.82
CA VAL A 169 -0.91 -9.88 -4.89
C VAL A 169 -1.39 -10.34 -6.27
N GLN A 170 -2.43 -9.71 -6.82
CA GLN A 170 -2.95 -10.05 -8.15
C GLN A 170 -1.93 -9.75 -9.25
N THR A 171 -1.21 -8.63 -9.15
CA THR A 171 -0.14 -8.30 -10.10
C THR A 171 0.97 -9.33 -10.06
N VAL A 172 1.42 -9.75 -8.88
CA VAL A 172 2.44 -10.81 -8.74
C VAL A 172 1.94 -12.10 -9.37
N ARG A 173 0.69 -12.50 -9.11
CA ARG A 173 0.09 -13.70 -9.72
C ARG A 173 0.15 -13.67 -11.25
N ILE A 174 -0.21 -12.54 -11.87
CA ILE A 174 -0.18 -12.39 -13.35
C ILE A 174 1.26 -12.42 -13.86
N VAL A 175 2.21 -11.80 -13.15
CA VAL A 175 3.63 -11.80 -13.51
C VAL A 175 4.25 -13.20 -13.39
N ASP A 176 3.88 -13.97 -12.39
CA ASP A 176 4.35 -15.34 -12.20
C ASP A 176 3.80 -16.26 -13.30
N GLU A 177 2.52 -16.09 -13.67
CA GLU A 177 1.91 -16.82 -14.78
C GLU A 177 2.57 -16.49 -16.13
N LEU A 178 2.88 -15.21 -16.35
CA LEU A 178 3.66 -14.73 -17.49
C LEU A 178 5.04 -15.41 -17.54
N HIS A 179 5.74 -15.42 -16.41
CA HIS A 179 7.09 -16.00 -16.31
C HIS A 179 7.10 -17.51 -16.56
N ALA A 180 6.14 -18.24 -15.99
CA ALA A 180 5.98 -19.68 -16.19
C ALA A 180 5.80 -20.03 -17.67
N ARG A 181 5.00 -19.24 -18.40
CA ARG A 181 4.76 -19.44 -19.83
C ARG A 181 6.00 -19.14 -20.68
N THR A 182 6.70 -18.03 -20.42
CA THR A 182 7.95 -17.71 -21.16
C THR A 182 9.07 -18.72 -20.94
N SER A 183 9.09 -19.39 -19.78
CA SER A 183 10.16 -20.34 -19.43
C SER A 183 10.01 -21.68 -20.16
N ILE A 184 8.78 -22.05 -20.53
CA ILE A 184 8.49 -23.30 -21.26
C ILE A 184 8.96 -23.19 -22.73
N ASP A 185 8.75 -22.05 -23.37
CA ASP A 185 9.07 -21.85 -24.80
C ASP A 185 10.58 -21.75 -25.08
N THR A 186 11.41 -21.44 -24.07
CA THR A 186 12.88 -21.35 -24.26
C THR A 186 13.58 -22.73 -24.26
N THR A 187 12.86 -23.81 -23.92
CA THR A 187 13.44 -25.16 -23.75
C THR A 187 13.14 -26.11 -24.93
N THR A 188 12.41 -25.66 -25.95
CA THR A 188 12.03 -26.46 -27.13
C THR A 188 12.69 -25.91 -28.38
#